data_AF-A0A174LFL7-F1
#
_entry.id   AF-A0A174LFL7-F1
#
_cell.length_a   1.000
_cell.length_b   1.000
_cell.length_c   1.000
_cell.angle_alpha   90.00
_cell.angle_beta   90.00
_cell.angle_gamma   90.00
#
_symmetry.space_group_name_H-M   'P 1'
#
loop_
_entity.id
_entity.type
_entity.pdbx_description
1 polymer ?
#
loop_
_entity_poly.entity_id
_entity_poly.type
_entity_poly.pdbx_seq_one_letter_code
_entity_poly.pdbx_strand_id
1 'polypeptide(L)' 'MKEDLKLYRCIFLKENKSYIIGKDIFNSKIYYIKKNEETENFRIGTDNSFYAIKEEYGTLFKKVILNVINYESVIKMTI' A
#
# COMPACT_ATOMS: atom_id res chain seq x y z
N MET A 1 20.28 -0.01 -1.33
CA MET A 1 19.14 0.27 -2.23
C MET A 1 18.12 1.04 -1.42
N LYS A 2 17.79 2.28 -1.81
CA LYS A 2 16.71 3.03 -1.14
C LYS A 2 15.42 2.24 -1.37
N GLU A 3 14.89 1.63 -0.33
CA GLU A 3 13.52 1.12 -0.36
C GLU A 3 12.63 2.32 -0.71
N ASP A 4 11.82 2.15 -1.75
CA ASP A 4 11.16 3.24 -2.46
C ASP A 4 9.89 3.67 -1.67
N LEU A 5 10.10 4.09 -0.41
CA LEU A 5 9.07 4.55 0.51
C LEU A 5 8.35 5.75 -0.10
N LYS A 6 7.02 5.61 -0.29
CA LYS A 6 6.18 6.63 -0.90
C LYS A 6 4.86 6.74 -0.16
N LEU A 7 4.28 7.95 -0.20
CA LEU A 7 2.92 8.19 0.23
C LEU A 7 1.95 7.77 -0.89
N TYR A 8 0.99 6.92 -0.56
CA TYR A 8 -0.08 6.48 -1.44
C TYR A 8 -1.43 6.98 -0.93
N ARG A 9 -2.39 7.20 -1.83
CA ARG A 9 -3.78 7.47 -1.48
C ARG A 9 -4.70 6.62 -2.35
N CYS A 10 -5.42 5.70 -1.71
CA CYS A 10 -6.22 4.70 -2.40
C CYS A 10 -7.64 4.64 -1.84
N ILE A 11 -8.60 4.36 -2.73
CA ILE A 11 -9.92 3.88 -2.36
C ILE A 11 -9.87 2.36 -2.23
N PHE A 12 -10.26 1.82 -1.09
CA PHE A 12 -10.25 0.37 -0.86
C PHE A 12 -11.51 -0.27 -1.45
N LEU A 13 -11.32 -1.17 -2.43
CA LEU A 13 -12.41 -1.71 -3.23
C LEU A 13 -12.92 -3.04 -2.71
N LYS A 14 -12.00 -3.91 -2.28
CA LYS A 14 -12.29 -5.23 -1.73
C LYS A 14 -11.07 -5.76 -0.99
N GLU A 15 -11.25 -6.86 -0.27
CA GLU A 15 -10.16 -7.54 0.41
C GLU A 15 -10.28 -9.06 0.29
N ASN A 16 -9.17 -9.74 0.55
CA ASN A 16 -9.11 -11.18 0.75
C ASN A 16 -8.29 -11.49 2.00
N LYS A 17 -7.94 -12.75 2.23
CA LYS A 17 -7.19 -13.19 3.40
C LYS A 17 -5.83 -12.50 3.56
N SER A 18 -5.17 -12.14 2.47
CA SER A 18 -3.78 -11.64 2.49
C SER A 18 -3.64 -10.17 2.07
N TYR A 19 -4.60 -9.64 1.32
CA TYR A 19 -4.50 -8.32 0.70
C TYR A 19 -5.79 -7.51 0.79
N ILE A 20 -5.63 -6.21 0.91
CA ILE A 20 -6.63 -5.21 0.55
C ILE A 20 -6.32 -4.76 -0.88
N ILE A 21 -7.33 -4.69 -1.73
CA ILE A 21 -7.20 -4.26 -3.12
C ILE A 21 -7.67 -2.81 -3.19
N GLY A 22 -6.74 -1.91 -3.43
CA GLY A 22 -6.97 -0.48 -3.52
C GLY A 22 -6.81 0.04 -4.94
N LYS A 23 -7.55 1.10 -5.26
CA LYS A 23 -7.37 1.88 -6.48
C LYS A 23 -6.80 3.25 -6.13
N ASP A 24 -5.68 3.59 -6.74
CA ASP A 24 -5.07 4.91 -6.61
C ASP A 24 -6.01 6.00 -7.12
N ILE A 25 -6.15 7.07 -6.36
CA ILE A 25 -7.08 8.14 -6.74
C ILE A 25 -6.55 9.03 -7.86
N PHE A 26 -5.24 9.07 -8.10
CA PHE A 26 -4.62 9.99 -9.06
C PHE A 26 -4.41 9.36 -10.42
N ASN A 27 -3.97 8.10 -10.46
CA ASN A 27 -3.66 7.39 -11.71
C ASN A 27 -4.54 6.16 -11.96
N SER A 28 -5.54 5.90 -11.10
CA SER A 28 -6.45 4.78 -11.22
C SER A 28 -5.81 3.38 -11.21
N LYS A 29 -4.52 3.26 -10.87
CA LYS A 29 -3.82 1.98 -10.81
C LYS A 29 -4.33 1.13 -9.65
N ILE A 30 -4.40 -0.18 -9.88
CA ILE A 30 -4.76 -1.15 -8.85
C ILE A 30 -3.50 -1.60 -8.10
N TYR A 31 -3.58 -1.56 -6.78
CA TYR A 31 -2.53 -2.01 -5.88
C TYR A 31 -3.03 -3.12 -4.97
N TYR A 32 -2.13 -4.06 -4.65
CA TYR A 32 -2.35 -5.09 -3.65
C TYR A 32 -1.65 -4.66 -2.36
N ILE A 33 -2.41 -4.17 -1.40
CA ILE A 33 -1.91 -3.71 -0.11
C ILE A 33 -1.85 -4.93 0.81
N LYS A 34 -0.65 -5.32 1.26
CA LYS A 34 -0.46 -6.48 2.12
C LYS A 34 -1.03 -6.19 3.51
N LYS A 35 -1.84 -7.12 4.04
CA LYS A 35 -2.40 -6.97 5.39
C LYS A 35 -1.32 -7.13 6.46
N ASN A 36 -1.27 -6.17 7.37
CA ASN A 36 -0.47 -6.13 8.59
C ASN A 36 -1.15 -5.25 9.65
N GLU A 37 -0.50 -5.03 10.78
CA GLU A 37 -0.99 -4.22 11.91
C GLU A 37 -1.44 -2.80 11.47
N GLU A 38 -0.70 -2.17 10.56
CA GLU A 38 -1.01 -0.81 10.06
C GLU A 38 -2.28 -0.75 9.19
N THR A 39 -2.73 -1.89 8.67
CA THR A 39 -3.91 -1.99 7.80
C THR A 39 -5.18 -2.43 8.53
N GLU A 40 -5.11 -2.73 9.83
CA GLU A 40 -6.26 -3.27 10.58
C GLU A 40 -7.48 -2.34 10.55
N ASN A 41 -7.24 -1.02 10.51
CA ASN A 41 -8.29 -0.01 10.49
C ASN A 41 -8.75 0.36 9.06
N PHE A 42 -8.21 -0.27 8.03
CA PHE A 42 -8.59 0.03 6.65
C PHE A 42 -9.94 -0.62 6.33
N ARG A 43 -10.89 0.19 5.88
CA ARG A 43 -12.26 -0.25 5.61
C ARG A 43 -12.57 -0.18 4.12
N ILE A 44 -13.26 -1.19 3.60
CA ILE A 44 -13.71 -1.18 2.21
C ILE A 44 -14.66 0.00 1.99
N GLY A 45 -14.50 0.70 0.87
CA GLY A 45 -15.25 1.90 0.49
C GLY A 45 -14.64 3.21 0.98
N THR A 46 -13.58 3.20 1.80
CA THR A 46 -12.94 4.43 2.28
C THR A 46 -11.76 4.85 1.41
N ASP A 47 -11.47 6.16 1.43
CA ASP A 47 -10.31 6.80 0.82
C ASP A 47 -9.29 7.12 1.90
N ASN A 48 -8.15 6.42 1.88
CA ASN A 48 -7.12 6.55 2.90
C ASN A 48 -5.76 6.86 2.26
N SER A 49 -4.96 7.65 2.98
CA SER A 49 -3.54 7.88 2.66
C SER A 49 -2.65 7.11 3.61
N PHE A 50 -1.58 6.51 3.10
CA PHE A 50 -0.64 5.72 3.89
C PHE A 50 0.74 5.65 3.24
N TYR A 51 1.79 5.50 4.06
CA TYR A 51 3.14 5.26 3.56
C TYR A 51 3.33 3.77 3.29
N ALA A 52 3.94 3.44 2.16
CA ALA A 52 4.26 2.07 1.82
C ALA A 52 5.56 1.94 1.03
N ILE A 53 6.15 0.77 1.13
CA ILE A 53 7.21 0.31 0.24
C ILE A 53 6.56 -0.51 -0.86
N LYS A 54 6.96 -0.23 -2.10
CA LYS A 54 6.45 -0.88 -3.30
C LYS A 54 7.35 -2.05 -3.72
N GLU A 55 6.75 -3.21 -3.90
CA GLU A 55 7.38 -4.39 -4.48
C GLU A 55 6.68 -4.77 -5.80
N GLU A 56 7.45 -4.97 -6.87
CA GLU A 56 6.93 -5.49 -8.14
C GLU A 56 7.26 -6.97 -8.27
N TYR A 57 6.24 -7.81 -8.43
CA TYR A 57 6.40 -9.25 -8.64
C TYR A 57 5.95 -9.65 -10.05
N GLY A 58 6.77 -10.50 -10.69
CA GLY A 58 6.49 -11.09 -11.99
C GLY A 58 6.96 -10.25 -13.17
N THR A 59 7.51 -10.91 -14.20
CA THR A 59 7.99 -10.28 -15.44
C THR A 59 6.88 -10.01 -16.46
N LEU A 60 5.86 -10.88 -16.55
CA LEU A 60 4.72 -10.73 -17.48
C LEU A 60 3.47 -10.10 -16.85
N PHE A 61 3.09 -10.50 -15.65
CA PHE A 61 1.95 -9.93 -14.91
C PHE A 61 2.49 -9.21 -13.69
N LYS A 62 2.93 -7.96 -13.89
CA LYS A 62 3.50 -7.13 -12.83
C LYS A 62 2.45 -6.84 -11.76
N LYS A 63 2.43 -7.68 -10.72
CA LYS A 63 1.64 -7.44 -9.52
C LYS A 63 2.41 -6.44 -8.66
N VAL A 64 1.79 -5.29 -8.40
CA VAL A 64 2.37 -4.30 -7.50
C VAL A 64 1.81 -4.50 -6.09
N ILE A 65 2.71 -4.84 -5.17
CA ILE A 65 2.40 -5.04 -3.76
C ILE A 65 2.88 -3.81 -2.97
N LEU A 66 2.01 -3.32 -2.09
CA LEU A 66 2.33 -2.23 -1.16
C LEU A 66 2.39 -2.80 0.25
N ASN A 67 3.56 -2.69 0.89
CA ASN A 67 3.74 -3.03 2.30
C ASN A 67 3.63 -1.74 3.11
N VAL A 68 2.52 -1.58 3.86
CA VAL A 68 2.27 -0.38 4.66
C VAL A 68 3.25 -0.32 5.82
N ILE A 69 3.87 0.84 6.01
CA ILE A 69 4.89 1.09 7.03
C ILE A 69 4.33 2.00 8.10
N ASN A 70 4.66 1.68 9.35
CA ASN A 70 4.34 2.50 10.50
C ASN A 70 4.95 3.91 10.38
N TYR A 71 4.15 4.93 10.68
CA TYR A 71 4.56 6.33 10.59
C TYR A 71 5.78 6.69 11.46
N GLU A 72 5.90 6.12 12.67
CA GLU A 72 7.06 6.34 13.55
C GLU A 72 8.36 5.80 12.92
N SER A 73 8.27 4.69 12.19
CA SER A 73 9.40 4.14 11.43
C SER A 73 9.80 5.07 10.29
N VAL A 74 8.84 5.73 9.64
CA VAL A 74 9.10 6.71 8.57
C VAL A 74 9.90 7.91 9.10
N ILE A 75 9.52 8.44 10.27
CA ILE A 75 10.22 9.56 10.91
C ILE A 75 11.69 9.19 11.17
N LYS A 76 11.95 8.01 11.74
CA LYS A 76 13.31 7.53 12.05
C LYS A 76 14.20 7.34 10.81
N MET A 77 13.61 7.06 9.65
CA MET A 77 14.36 6.93 8.39
C MET A 77 14.76 8.27 7.77
N THR A 78 14.21 9.38 8.29
CA THR A 78 14.39 10.73 7.74
C THR A 78 15.38 11.59 8.55
N ILE A 79 15.75 11.15 9.76
CA ILE A 79 16.72 11.78 10.67
C ILE A 79 18.06 11.05 10.52
#